data_AF-A0A1N6XTB0-F1
#
_entry.id   AF-A0A1N6XTB0-F1
#
_cell.length_a   1.000
_cell.length_b   1.000
_cell.length_c   1.000
_cell.angle_alpha   90.00
_cell.angle_beta   90.00
_cell.angle_gamma   90.00
#
_symmetry.space_group_name_H-M   'P 1'
#
loop_
_entity.id
_entity.type
_entity.pdbx_description
1 polymer ?
#
loop_
_entity_poly.entity_id
_entity_poly.type
_entity_poly.pdbx_seq_one_letter_code
_entity_poly.pdbx_strand_id
1 'polypeptide(L)'
;MPFYRLGNGIVHMKGSKLPAPCAARVLIEGKEAACLAPSGFLCDGPSKSGKGTCDAAMCEGHATQVGPNSHLCPSCRTEAVDEIGQRNLFTHLVQP
;
A
#
# COMPACT_ATOMS: atom_id res chain seq x y z
N MET A 1 -15.80 13.04 -6.32
CA MET A 1 -16.47 12.64 -5.06
C MET A 1 -16.09 11.19 -4.83
N PRO A 2 -15.35 10.88 -3.76
CA PRO A 2 -14.76 9.55 -3.59
C PRO A 2 -15.79 8.51 -3.11
N PHE A 3 -15.58 7.28 -3.57
CA PHE A 3 -16.24 6.10 -3.01
C PHE A 3 -15.36 5.54 -1.90
N TYR A 4 -15.97 5.20 -0.76
CA TYR A 4 -15.29 4.52 0.32
C TYR A 4 -15.90 3.15 0.57
N ARG A 5 -15.05 2.18 0.84
CA ARG A 5 -15.46 0.87 1.34
C ARG A 5 -15.42 0.88 2.86
N LEU A 6 -16.56 0.62 3.47
CA LEU A 6 -16.73 0.41 4.91
C LEU A 6 -17.15 -1.04 5.15
N GLY A 7 -17.12 -1.50 6.40
CA GLY A 7 -17.33 -2.93 6.75
C GLY A 7 -18.63 -3.55 6.23
N ASN A 8 -19.66 -2.75 5.97
CA ASN A 8 -20.98 -3.20 5.50
C ASN A 8 -21.32 -2.77 4.06
N GLY A 9 -20.40 -2.14 3.32
CA GLY A 9 -20.70 -1.73 1.94
C GLY A 9 -19.83 -0.60 1.39
N ILE A 10 -20.26 -0.06 0.26
CA ILE A 10 -19.61 1.07 -0.40
C ILE A 10 -20.49 2.30 -0.26
N VAL A 11 -19.91 3.39 0.23
CA VAL A 11 -20.58 4.69 0.40
C VAL A 11 -19.92 5.72 -0.50
N HIS A 12 -20.75 6.49 -1.19
CA HIS A 12 -20.32 7.66 -1.94
C HIS A 12 -20.50 8.90 -1.07
N MET A 13 -19.41 9.55 -0.67
CA MET A 13 -19.47 10.71 0.21
C MET A 13 -19.17 12.00 -0.56
N LYS A 14 -20.01 13.02 -0.30
CA LYS A 14 -19.82 14.38 -0.80
C LYS A 14 -19.44 15.29 0.37
N GLY A 15 -18.26 15.90 0.29
CA GLY A 15 -17.76 16.79 1.33
C GLY A 15 -16.46 17.47 0.92
N SER A 16 -16.08 18.51 1.65
CA SER A 16 -14.76 19.15 1.57
C SER A 16 -13.83 18.50 2.62
N LYS A 17 -12.54 18.39 2.30
CA LYS A 17 -11.51 17.78 3.17
C LYS A 17 -11.73 16.31 3.54
N LEU A 18 -12.37 15.53 2.67
CA LEU A 18 -12.46 14.09 2.86
C LEU A 18 -11.09 13.43 2.59
N PRO A 19 -10.66 12.44 3.38
CA PRO A 19 -9.39 11.75 3.18
C PRO A 19 -9.38 11.02 1.84
N ALA A 20 -8.23 10.89 1.18
CA ALA A 20 -8.19 10.10 -0.05
C ALA A 20 -8.60 8.64 0.22
N PRO A 21 -9.25 7.95 -0.73
CA PRO A 21 -9.47 6.52 -0.60
C PRO A 21 -8.14 5.77 -0.72
N CYS A 22 -8.02 4.66 0.01
CA CYS A 22 -6.84 3.83 -0.04
C CYS A 22 -6.61 3.26 -1.45
N ALA A 23 -5.39 3.47 -1.96
CA ALA A 23 -4.97 3.08 -3.30
C ALA A 23 -4.45 1.63 -3.42
N ALA A 24 -4.32 0.92 -2.29
CA ALA A 24 -3.86 -0.47 -2.28
C ALA A 24 -4.77 -1.38 -3.11
N ARG A 25 -4.18 -2.30 -3.87
CA ARG A 25 -4.89 -3.32 -4.65
C ARG A 25 -5.19 -4.52 -3.75
N VAL A 26 -6.44 -4.94 -3.74
CA VAL A 26 -6.96 -6.07 -2.96
C VAL A 26 -7.74 -7.00 -3.87
N LEU A 27 -7.73 -8.29 -3.55
CA LEU A 27 -8.55 -9.28 -4.24
C LEU A 27 -9.92 -9.35 -3.55
N ILE A 28 -10.99 -9.00 -4.27
CA ILE A 28 -12.38 -9.12 -3.80
C ILE A 28 -13.08 -10.07 -4.77
N GLU A 29 -13.53 -11.22 -4.28
CA GLU A 29 -14.25 -12.23 -5.11
C GLU A 29 -13.47 -12.62 -6.38
N GLY A 30 -12.16 -12.76 -6.26
CA GLY A 30 -11.28 -13.13 -7.38
C GLY A 30 -10.97 -11.99 -8.35
N LYS A 31 -11.43 -10.76 -8.10
CA LYS A 31 -11.14 -9.58 -8.92
C LYS A 31 -10.26 -8.60 -8.17
N GLU A 32 -9.27 -8.04 -8.86
CA GLU A 32 -8.47 -6.95 -8.32
C GLU A 32 -9.28 -5.66 -8.26
N ALA A 33 -9.39 -5.09 -7.07
CA ALA A 33 -10.05 -3.82 -6.82
C ALA A 33 -9.17 -2.94 -5.93
N ALA A 34 -9.42 -1.62 -5.94
CA ALA A 34 -8.83 -0.75 -4.93
C ALA A 34 -9.49 -1.01 -3.57
N CYS A 35 -8.73 -0.86 -2.49
CA CYS A 35 -9.24 -1.05 -1.13
C CYS A 35 -10.38 -0.08 -0.81
N LEU A 36 -10.23 1.19 -1.21
CA LEU A 36 -11.20 2.27 -0.98
C LEU A 36 -11.51 2.58 0.49
N ALA A 37 -10.83 1.99 1.47
CA ALA A 37 -10.96 2.42 2.86
C ALA A 37 -10.45 3.87 3.03
N PRO A 38 -10.99 4.65 3.98
CA PRO A 38 -10.46 5.99 4.27
C PRO A 38 -8.97 5.95 4.61
N SER A 39 -8.15 6.79 3.96
CA SER A 39 -6.72 6.84 4.23
C SER A 39 -6.40 7.53 5.55
N GLY A 40 -5.43 7.00 6.29
CA GLY A 40 -4.80 7.65 7.44
C GLY A 40 -3.32 7.99 7.22
N PHE A 41 -2.70 7.39 6.20
CA PHE A 41 -1.25 7.44 5.98
C PHE A 41 -0.91 7.67 4.50
N LEU A 42 0.31 8.14 4.25
CA LEU A 42 0.90 8.27 2.92
C LEU A 42 2.13 7.35 2.82
N CYS A 43 2.41 6.87 1.61
CA CYS A 43 3.60 6.07 1.33
C CYS A 43 4.85 6.94 1.16
N ASP A 44 5.88 6.67 1.96
CA ASP A 44 7.20 7.33 1.86
C ASP A 44 8.19 6.56 0.99
N GLY A 45 7.73 5.50 0.31
CA GLY A 45 8.56 4.71 -0.59
C GLY A 45 9.06 5.52 -1.79
N PRO A 46 10.11 5.04 -2.49
CA PRO A 46 10.59 5.71 -3.70
C PRO A 46 9.51 5.76 -4.77
N SER A 47 9.39 6.90 -5.46
CA SER A 47 8.51 7.03 -6.61
C SER A 47 9.00 6.15 -7.77
N LYS A 48 8.06 5.54 -8.51
CA LYS A 48 8.36 4.77 -9.73
C LYS A 48 9.03 5.59 -10.84
N SER A 49 8.87 6.92 -10.83
CA SER A 49 9.55 7.82 -11.77
C SER A 49 10.98 8.16 -11.34
N GLY A 50 11.45 7.66 -10.19
CA GLY A 50 12.78 7.93 -9.64
C GLY A 50 12.93 9.33 -9.04
N LYS A 51 11.86 10.14 -8.98
CA LYS A 51 11.86 11.46 -8.34
C LYS A 51 10.70 11.57 -7.35
N GLY A 52 11.03 11.85 -6.09
CA GLY A 52 10.06 12.04 -5.00
C GLY A 52 9.62 10.75 -4.32
N THR A 53 8.60 10.90 -3.46
CA THR A 53 7.94 9.82 -2.72
C THR A 53 6.76 9.26 -3.48
N CYS A 54 6.36 8.04 -3.16
CA CYS A 54 5.23 7.36 -3.77
C CYS A 54 3.90 8.09 -3.48
N ASP A 55 3.76 8.68 -2.29
CA ASP A 55 2.60 9.46 -1.82
C ASP A 55 1.24 8.74 -1.95
N ALA A 56 1.25 7.42 -2.11
CA ALA A 56 0.04 6.63 -2.21
C ALA A 56 -0.74 6.67 -0.89
N ALA A 57 -2.02 7.04 -0.96
CA ALA A 57 -2.89 7.08 0.20
C ALA A 57 -3.22 5.66 0.71
N MET A 58 -3.05 5.43 2.00
CA MET A 58 -3.19 4.12 2.63
C MET A 58 -4.07 4.17 3.87
N CYS A 59 -4.92 3.16 4.05
CA CYS A 59 -5.55 2.91 5.33
C CYS A 59 -4.59 2.16 6.27
N GLU A 60 -4.90 2.15 7.56
CA GLU A 60 -4.11 1.50 8.60
C GLU A 60 -3.77 0.03 8.28
N GLY A 61 -4.72 -0.73 7.73
CA GLY A 61 -4.50 -2.14 7.38
C GLY A 61 -3.54 -2.38 6.22
N HIS A 62 -3.33 -1.38 5.35
CA HIS A 62 -2.38 -1.47 4.22
C HIS A 62 -1.12 -0.62 4.45
N ALA A 63 -1.04 0.09 5.57
CA ALA A 63 0.13 0.85 5.97
C ALA A 63 1.09 -0.03 6.75
N THR A 64 2.31 -0.22 6.24
CA THR A 64 3.37 -0.86 7.02
C THR A 64 4.30 0.21 7.56
N GLN A 65 4.35 0.34 8.89
CA GLN A 65 5.30 1.24 9.52
C GLN A 65 6.73 0.69 9.40
N VAL A 66 7.63 1.50 8.84
CA VAL A 66 9.07 1.15 8.68
C VAL A 66 9.99 2.02 9.54
N GLY A 67 9.47 3.11 10.10
CA GLY A 67 10.18 3.98 11.01
C GLY A 67 9.25 4.95 11.74
N PRO A 68 9.79 5.84 12.60
CA PRO A 68 9.01 6.89 13.22
C PRO A 68 8.35 7.77 12.16
N ASN A 69 7.01 7.85 12.17
CA ASN A 69 6.22 8.59 11.17
C ASN A 69 6.48 8.21 9.70
N SER A 70 7.01 7.00 9.43
CA SER A 70 7.26 6.56 8.06
C SER A 70 6.55 5.25 7.72
N HIS A 71 5.83 5.25 6.60
CA HIS A 71 5.00 4.12 6.18
C HIS A 71 5.24 3.75 4.72
N LEU A 72 5.24 2.45 4.42
CA LEU A 72 5.31 1.92 3.05
C LEU A 72 3.98 1.28 2.65
N CYS A 73 3.58 1.52 1.40
CA CYS A 73 2.49 0.80 0.76
C CYS A 73 2.91 -0.64 0.44
N PRO A 74 1.96 -1.55 0.19
CA PRO A 74 2.27 -2.95 -0.08
C PRO A 74 3.26 -3.14 -1.24
N SER A 75 3.16 -2.36 -2.33
CA SER A 75 4.09 -2.47 -3.46
C SER A 75 5.50 -2.01 -3.11
N CYS A 76 5.65 -0.83 -2.50
CA CYS A 76 6.97 -0.31 -2.12
C CYS A 76 7.61 -1.16 -1.02
N ARG A 77 6.80 -1.77 -0.14
CA ARG A 77 7.30 -2.74 0.83
C ARG A 77 7.87 -3.98 0.15
N THR A 78 7.15 -4.57 -0.81
CA THR A 78 7.64 -5.73 -1.57
C THR A 78 8.92 -5.39 -2.30
N GLU A 79 8.97 -4.25 -3.00
CA GLU A 79 10.17 -3.77 -3.69
C GLU A 79 11.34 -3.58 -2.71
N ALA A 80 11.11 -2.95 -1.55
CA ALA A 80 12.15 -2.78 -0.53
C ALA A 80 12.67 -4.13 0.02
N VAL A 81 11.78 -5.12 0.20
CA VAL A 81 12.17 -6.47 0.62
C VAL A 81 12.99 -7.16 -0.47
N ASP A 82 12.59 -7.01 -1.74
CA ASP A 82 13.31 -7.57 -2.89
C ASP A 82 14.70 -6.93 -3.08
N GLU A 83 14.85 -5.63 -2.79
CA GLU A 83 16.15 -4.93 -2.83
C GLU A 83 17.08 -5.35 -1.68
N ILE A 84 16.53 -5.52 -0.46
CA ILE A 84 17.27 -6.09 0.68
C ILE A 84 17.71 -7.52 0.36
N GLY A 85 16.91 -8.20 -0.46
CA GLY A 85 17.35 -9.32 -1.26
C GLY A 85 16.92 -10.66 -0.69
N GLN A 86 16.44 -11.49 -1.62
CA GLN A 86 16.70 -12.94 -1.62
C GLN A 86 18.21 -13.25 -1.69
N ARG A 87 19.06 -12.60 -0.89
CA ARG A 87 20.50 -12.89 -0.80
C ARG A 87 20.76 -14.28 -0.22
N ASN A 88 19.74 -14.92 0.37
CA ASN A 88 19.89 -16.16 1.14
C ASN A 88 19.07 -17.35 0.62
N LEU A 89 18.14 -17.18 -0.34
CA LEU A 89 17.28 -18.29 -0.77
C LEU A 89 17.99 -19.27 -1.71
N PHE A 90 18.87 -18.77 -2.58
CA PHE A 90 19.65 -19.61 -3.49
C PHE A 90 20.88 -20.27 -2.84
N THR A 91 21.39 -19.73 -1.72
CA THR A 91 22.52 -20.31 -0.98
C THR A 91 22.15 -21.53 -0.13
N HIS A 92 20.87 -21.79 0.11
CA HIS A 92 20.39 -22.95 0.88
C HIS A 92 19.87 -24.12 0.03
N LEU A 93 19.61 -23.92 -1.26
CA LEU A 93 19.02 -24.95 -2.14
C LEU A 93 20.06 -25.76 -2.95
N VAL A 94 21.34 -25.38 -2.89
CA VAL A 94 22.44 -26.15 -3.47
C VAL A 94 23.41 -26.50 -2.35
N GLN A 95 23.08 -27.53 -1.57
CA GLN A 95 24.11 -28.29 -0.86
C GLN A 95 24.63 -29.38 -1.81
N PRO A 96 25.96 -29.59 -1.90
CA PRO A 96 26.56 -30.62 -2.75
C PRO A 96 26.16 -32.04 -2.33
#